data_AF-A0A0W8F0C1-F1
#
_entry.id   AF-A0A0W8F0C1-F1
#
_cell.length_a   1.000
_cell.length_b   1.000
_cell.length_c   1.000
_cell.angle_alpha   90.00
_cell.angle_beta   90.00
_cell.angle_gamma   90.00
#
_symmetry.space_group_name_H-M   'P 1'
#
loop_
_entity.id
_entity.type
_entity.pdbx_description
1 polymer ?
#
loop_
_entity_poly.entity_id
_entity_poly.type
_entity_poly.pdbx_seq_one_letter_code
_entity_poly.pdbx_strand_id
1 'polypeptide(L)'
;MRYYLRDGTLLVRGSFRAVSTGPGGGFGTARTLLNHTVPPDWNEPDPVRELTTIIAREGLPNDFFGLLTAVPMKHLCVLQYDFITAFISAGIGSRTINIIITSTEGLTDAALAGAIITATEAKAEALRELSRPVSGTPTDAVIVASEGELVHPYAGPLTEAGKRIRAAVLAGVPEALHRFEGAVTRDAPSYFIFSRYGGDHWIEWIARDCPYYPCHFAGQRCDFCYCPFYPCGDLSLGQWVASSSRNGSVWNCAGCTLLHEPEIADYLARNPDAPLRELKERRKRGTS
;
A
#
# COMPACT_ATOMS: atom_id res chain seq x y z
N MET A 1 -0.21 7.81 -5.18
CA MET A 1 0.19 6.39 -5.21
C MET A 1 -0.85 5.48 -5.87
N ARG A 2 -0.48 4.74 -6.93
CA ARG A 2 -1.37 3.77 -7.59
C ARG A 2 -0.83 2.36 -7.38
N TYR A 3 -1.66 1.37 -7.08
CA TYR A 3 -1.20 -0.02 -7.00
C TYR A 3 -2.19 -0.98 -7.65
N TYR A 4 -1.69 -2.13 -8.10
CA TYR A 4 -2.50 -3.19 -8.69
C TYR A 4 -1.82 -4.55 -8.52
N LEU A 5 -2.61 -5.61 -8.70
CA LEU A 5 -2.13 -6.98 -8.76
C LEU A 5 -2.21 -7.54 -10.17
N ARG A 6 -1.17 -8.25 -10.59
CA ARG A 6 -1.14 -9.02 -11.85
C ARG A 6 -0.18 -10.20 -11.71
N ASP A 7 -0.65 -11.39 -12.10
CA ASP A 7 0.16 -12.62 -12.17
C ASP A 7 1.02 -12.89 -10.91
N GLY A 8 0.41 -12.76 -9.72
CA GLY A 8 1.12 -12.97 -8.45
C GLY A 8 2.04 -11.83 -8.03
N THR A 9 1.97 -10.67 -8.69
CA THR A 9 2.80 -9.50 -8.42
C THR A 9 1.96 -8.35 -7.90
N LEU A 10 2.34 -7.79 -6.76
CA LEU A 10 1.97 -6.43 -6.36
C LEU A 10 2.88 -5.44 -7.08
N LEU A 11 2.27 -4.47 -7.77
CA LEU A 11 2.94 -3.36 -8.42
C LEU A 11 2.43 -2.06 -7.81
N VAL A 12 3.33 -1.25 -7.27
CA VAL A 12 3.04 0.07 -6.71
C VAL A 12 3.78 1.12 -7.54
N ARG A 13 3.04 2.06 -8.11
CA ARG A 13 3.48 3.06 -9.09
C ARG A 13 3.48 4.46 -8.50
N GLY A 14 4.53 5.22 -8.81
CA GLY A 14 4.72 6.60 -8.36
C GLY A 14 6.04 7.18 -8.86
N SER A 15 6.47 8.28 -8.25
CA SER A 15 7.79 8.87 -8.46
C SER A 15 8.50 8.95 -7.12
N PHE A 16 9.08 7.84 -6.69
CA PHE A 16 9.51 7.68 -5.31
C PHE A 16 10.97 8.07 -5.09
N ARG A 17 11.25 8.72 -3.97
CA ARG A 17 12.53 8.56 -3.25
C ARG A 17 12.36 7.40 -2.28
N ALA A 18 13.25 6.40 -2.33
CA ALA A 18 13.05 5.15 -1.61
C ALA A 18 14.35 4.53 -1.09
N VAL A 19 14.19 3.62 -0.13
CA VAL A 19 15.20 2.70 0.37
C VAL A 19 14.63 1.28 0.38
N SER A 20 15.42 0.30 -0.03
CA SER A 20 15.04 -1.12 -0.05
C SER A 20 16.10 -1.98 0.62
N THR A 21 15.67 -2.98 1.38
CA THR A 21 16.54 -4.05 1.90
C THR A 21 16.45 -5.34 1.08
N GLY A 22 15.66 -5.36 0.00
CA GLY A 22 15.52 -6.51 -0.88
C GLY A 22 16.68 -6.69 -1.87
N PRO A 23 16.58 -7.66 -2.80
CA PRO A 23 17.56 -7.88 -3.85
C PRO A 23 17.84 -6.61 -4.67
N GLY A 24 19.13 -6.26 -4.83
CA GLY A 24 19.53 -5.02 -5.52
C GLY A 24 19.09 -3.73 -4.80
N GLY A 25 18.78 -3.82 -3.50
CA GLY A 25 18.34 -2.70 -2.67
C GLY A 25 19.42 -1.64 -2.39
N GLY A 26 19.05 -0.67 -1.57
CA GLY A 26 19.81 0.54 -1.31
C GLY A 26 18.92 1.78 -1.38
N PHE A 27 19.52 2.97 -1.34
CA PHE A 27 18.81 4.23 -1.57
C PHE A 27 18.75 4.55 -3.06
N GLY A 28 17.62 5.05 -3.52
CA GLY A 28 17.43 5.38 -4.92
C GLY A 28 16.12 6.08 -5.20
N THR A 29 15.92 6.38 -6.48
CA THR A 29 14.61 6.74 -7.00
C THR A 29 14.00 5.52 -7.68
N ALA A 30 12.69 5.34 -7.57
CA ALA A 30 11.99 4.24 -8.22
C ALA A 30 10.65 4.71 -8.77
N ARG A 31 10.30 4.27 -10.00
CA ARG A 31 8.96 4.46 -10.56
C ARG A 31 8.02 3.31 -10.22
N THR A 32 8.58 2.16 -9.86
CA THR A 32 7.80 1.02 -9.38
C THR A 32 8.44 0.32 -8.19
N LEU A 33 7.59 -0.02 -7.23
CA LEU A 33 7.91 -0.96 -6.16
C LEU A 33 7.12 -2.24 -6.45
N LEU A 34 7.74 -3.41 -6.24
CA LEU A 34 7.05 -4.67 -6.47
C LEU A 34 7.28 -5.68 -5.36
N ASN A 35 6.31 -6.57 -5.17
CA ASN A 35 6.44 -7.78 -4.36
C ASN A 35 5.85 -8.94 -5.16
N HIS A 36 6.70 -9.89 -5.56
CA HIS A 36 6.32 -10.99 -6.45
C HIS A 36 6.29 -12.33 -5.73
N THR A 37 5.20 -13.09 -5.92
CA THR A 37 5.09 -14.45 -5.42
C THR A 37 5.93 -15.41 -6.28
N VAL A 38 6.91 -16.06 -5.66
CA VAL A 38 7.68 -17.16 -6.26
C VAL A 38 7.20 -18.52 -5.76
N PRO A 39 7.43 -19.61 -6.51
CA PRO A 39 7.15 -20.96 -6.04
C PRO A 39 7.90 -21.33 -4.74
N PRO A 40 7.38 -22.26 -3.92
CA PRO A 40 8.04 -22.66 -2.66
C PRO A 40 9.44 -23.26 -2.81
N ASP A 41 9.73 -23.85 -3.97
CA ASP A 41 11.01 -24.47 -4.35
C ASP A 41 11.92 -23.54 -5.16
N TRP A 42 11.57 -22.24 -5.22
CA TRP A 42 12.36 -21.23 -5.91
C TRP A 42 13.77 -21.13 -5.33
N ASN A 43 14.77 -21.26 -6.20
CA ASN A 43 16.20 -21.26 -5.87
C ASN A 43 17.03 -20.59 -6.97
N GLU A 44 16.46 -19.56 -7.62
CA GLU A 44 17.18 -18.82 -8.66
C GLU A 44 18.33 -18.02 -8.02
N PRO A 45 19.58 -18.22 -8.48
CA PRO A 45 20.75 -17.57 -7.87
C PRO A 45 20.81 -16.06 -8.12
N ASP A 46 20.11 -15.55 -9.13
CA ASP A 46 20.03 -14.12 -9.42
C ASP A 46 18.60 -13.56 -9.22
N PRO A 47 18.21 -13.21 -7.98
CA PRO A 47 16.91 -12.61 -7.69
C PRO A 47 16.68 -11.27 -8.39
N VAL A 48 17.73 -10.52 -8.72
CA VAL A 48 17.60 -9.21 -9.38
C VAL A 48 17.21 -9.40 -10.84
N ARG A 49 17.76 -10.41 -11.51
CA ARG A 49 17.35 -10.80 -12.87
C ARG A 49 15.90 -11.24 -12.96
N GLU A 50 15.40 -11.95 -11.95
CA GLU A 50 13.98 -12.33 -11.88
C GLU A 50 13.08 -11.08 -11.82
N LEU A 51 13.37 -10.16 -10.90
CA LEU A 51 12.62 -8.90 -10.77
C LEU A 51 12.69 -8.05 -12.05
N THR A 52 13.86 -7.99 -12.70
CA THR A 52 14.05 -7.29 -13.98
C THR A 52 13.17 -7.91 -15.08
N THR A 53 13.06 -9.24 -15.10
CA THR A 53 12.22 -9.97 -16.07
C THR A 53 10.74 -9.66 -15.87
N ILE A 54 10.28 -9.62 -14.61
CA ILE A 54 8.90 -9.27 -14.27
C ILE A 54 8.59 -7.83 -14.73
N ILE A 55 9.47 -6.88 -14.44
CA ILE A 55 9.30 -5.48 -14.84
C ILE A 55 9.28 -5.32 -16.36
N ALA A 56 10.15 -6.04 -17.07
CA ALA A 56 10.16 -6.03 -18.53
C ALA A 56 8.87 -6.62 -19.14
N ARG A 57 8.30 -7.68 -18.54
CA ARG A 57 7.02 -8.27 -18.98
C ARG A 57 5.84 -7.31 -18.82
N GLU A 58 5.86 -6.48 -17.79
CA GLU A 58 4.87 -5.41 -17.59
C GLU A 58 5.09 -4.20 -18.52
N GLY A 59 6.17 -4.19 -19.32
CA GLY A 59 6.54 -3.04 -20.15
C GLY A 59 6.95 -1.82 -19.32
N LEU A 60 7.36 -2.03 -18.07
CA LEU A 60 7.71 -0.96 -17.15
C LEU A 60 9.21 -0.62 -17.22
N PRO A 61 9.60 0.62 -16.88
CA PRO A 61 11.00 1.01 -16.93
C PRO A 61 11.84 0.34 -15.82
N ASN A 62 13.13 0.21 -16.07
CA ASN A 62 14.07 -0.52 -15.21
C ASN A 62 14.56 0.26 -13.96
N ASP A 63 13.75 1.17 -13.42
CA ASP A 63 14.01 1.90 -12.18
C ASP A 63 12.99 1.50 -11.12
N PHE A 64 13.31 0.40 -10.44
CA PHE A 64 12.40 -0.24 -9.49
C PHE A 64 13.13 -0.70 -8.21
N PHE A 65 12.35 -0.94 -7.16
CA PHE A 65 12.76 -1.78 -6.03
C PHE A 65 11.79 -2.93 -5.85
N GLY A 66 12.31 -4.15 -5.75
CA GLY A 66 11.48 -5.35 -5.73
C GLY A 66 11.79 -6.28 -4.57
N LEU A 67 10.76 -6.97 -4.11
CA LEU A 67 10.82 -8.05 -3.14
C LEU A 67 10.28 -9.33 -3.77
N LEU A 68 10.76 -10.48 -3.28
CA LEU A 68 10.25 -11.81 -3.65
C LEU A 68 9.65 -12.46 -2.41
N THR A 69 8.59 -13.24 -2.57
CA THR A 69 7.92 -13.92 -1.45
C THR A 69 7.34 -15.27 -1.84
N ALA A 70 7.35 -16.23 -0.93
CA ALA A 70 6.60 -17.49 -1.09
C ALA A 70 5.12 -17.36 -0.63
N VAL A 71 4.70 -16.16 -0.21
CA VAL A 71 3.32 -15.89 0.24
C VAL A 71 2.45 -15.54 -0.98
N PRO A 72 1.36 -16.27 -1.24
CA PRO A 72 0.40 -15.91 -2.28
C PRO A 72 -0.19 -14.51 -2.07
N MET A 73 -0.24 -13.69 -3.13
CA MET A 73 -0.77 -12.31 -3.05
C MET A 73 -2.22 -12.20 -2.56
N LYS A 74 -3.03 -13.26 -2.60
CA LYS A 74 -4.36 -13.27 -1.96
C LYS A 74 -4.31 -13.04 -0.44
N HIS A 75 -3.16 -13.28 0.20
CA HIS A 75 -2.95 -13.03 1.63
C HIS A 75 -2.33 -11.66 1.92
N LEU A 76 -2.14 -10.82 0.89
CA LEU A 76 -1.65 -9.47 1.05
C LEU A 76 -2.63 -8.64 1.90
N CYS A 77 -2.10 -7.97 2.91
CA CYS A 77 -2.82 -6.96 3.68
C CYS A 77 -2.30 -5.58 3.29
N VAL A 78 -3.22 -4.69 2.92
CA VAL A 78 -2.92 -3.29 2.61
C VAL A 78 -3.53 -2.42 3.69
N LEU A 79 -2.72 -1.63 4.39
CA LEU A 79 -3.15 -0.80 5.50
C LEU A 79 -2.86 0.65 5.21
N GLN A 80 -3.91 1.47 5.14
CA GLN A 80 -3.79 2.90 4.93
C GLN A 80 -4.07 3.67 6.23
N TYR A 81 -3.10 4.51 6.61
CA TYR A 81 -3.21 5.43 7.72
C TYR A 81 -2.71 6.82 7.32
N ASP A 82 -3.65 7.71 7.02
CA ASP A 82 -3.41 9.06 6.49
C ASP A 82 -2.49 9.02 5.25
N PHE A 83 -1.32 9.64 5.30
CA PHE A 83 -0.35 9.68 4.19
C PHE A 83 0.49 8.40 4.05
N ILE A 84 0.39 7.44 4.99
CA ILE A 84 1.12 6.17 4.97
C ILE A 84 0.22 5.06 4.41
N THR A 85 0.75 4.27 3.48
CA THR A 85 0.18 2.98 3.08
C THR A 85 1.23 1.88 3.23
N ALA A 86 0.90 0.81 3.95
CA ALA A 86 1.72 -0.37 4.14
C ALA A 86 1.13 -1.57 3.39
N PHE A 87 1.94 -2.26 2.62
CA PHE A 87 1.62 -3.51 1.94
C PHE A 87 2.41 -4.63 2.60
N ILE A 88 1.71 -5.61 3.18
CA ILE A 88 2.31 -6.62 4.04
C ILE A 88 1.92 -8.00 3.55
N SER A 89 2.92 -8.81 3.20
CA SER A 89 2.77 -10.25 2.98
C SER A 89 3.61 -10.98 4.02
N ALA A 90 3.00 -11.84 4.82
CA ALA A 90 3.68 -12.48 5.93
C ALA A 90 3.48 -14.00 5.91
N GLY A 91 4.57 -14.73 6.04
CA GLY A 91 4.58 -16.16 6.31
C GLY A 91 5.79 -16.51 7.19
N ILE A 92 5.64 -17.53 8.04
CA ILE A 92 6.68 -18.00 8.96
C ILE A 92 7.27 -19.35 8.52
N GLY A 93 8.45 -19.68 9.05
CA GLY A 93 9.21 -20.89 8.71
C GLY A 93 10.21 -20.59 7.61
N SER A 94 10.19 -21.35 6.51
CA SER A 94 11.00 -21.10 5.31
C SER A 94 10.42 -20.01 4.40
N ARG A 95 9.43 -19.24 4.88
CA ARG A 95 8.79 -18.13 4.13
C ARG A 95 9.34 -16.79 4.61
N THR A 96 8.78 -15.69 4.10
CA THR A 96 9.25 -14.32 4.35
C THR A 96 8.15 -13.41 4.88
N ILE A 97 8.55 -12.37 5.63
CA ILE A 97 7.71 -11.21 5.94
C ILE A 97 8.25 -10.02 5.17
N ASN A 98 7.51 -9.63 4.14
CA ASN A 98 7.82 -8.47 3.30
C ASN A 98 6.88 -7.32 3.63
N ILE A 99 7.45 -6.12 3.79
CA ILE A 99 6.71 -4.89 4.11
C ILE A 99 7.13 -3.81 3.11
N ILE A 100 6.18 -3.28 2.34
CA ILE A 100 6.38 -2.09 1.52
C ILE A 100 5.61 -0.95 2.17
N ILE A 101 6.31 0.10 2.56
CA ILE A 101 5.74 1.34 3.11
C ILE A 101 5.88 2.42 2.08
N THR A 102 4.79 3.14 1.86
CA THR A 102 4.74 4.28 0.94
C THR A 102 4.14 5.47 1.65
N SER A 103 4.68 6.66 1.36
CA SER A 103 4.26 7.93 1.93
C SER A 103 3.92 8.93 0.82
N THR A 104 2.77 9.59 0.89
CA THR A 104 2.43 10.71 0.00
C THR A 104 3.04 12.04 0.47
N GLU A 105 3.66 12.06 1.64
CA GLU A 105 4.46 13.17 2.16
C GLU A 105 5.95 12.79 2.12
N GLY A 106 6.81 13.71 1.71
CA GLY A 106 8.22 13.43 1.47
C GLY A 106 8.99 13.14 2.77
N LEU A 107 9.82 12.09 2.71
CA LEU A 107 10.72 11.65 3.78
C LEU A 107 12.18 11.97 3.38
N THR A 108 12.96 12.51 4.31
CA THR A 108 14.43 12.60 4.12
C THR A 108 15.05 11.19 4.08
N ASP A 109 16.29 11.07 3.58
CA ASP A 109 17.01 9.78 3.62
C ASP A 109 17.16 9.24 5.06
N ALA A 110 17.32 10.12 6.05
CA ALA A 110 17.35 9.75 7.47
C ALA A 110 15.99 9.21 7.95
N ALA A 111 14.88 9.83 7.52
CA ALA A 111 13.54 9.34 7.81
C ALA A 111 13.26 8.00 7.11
N LEU A 112 13.70 7.82 5.86
CA LEU A 112 13.60 6.56 5.14
C LEU A 112 14.33 5.41 5.87
N ALA A 113 15.56 5.64 6.32
CA ALA A 113 16.30 4.68 7.15
C ALA A 113 15.58 4.41 8.49
N GLY A 114 15.14 5.46 9.18
CA GLY A 114 14.44 5.36 10.46
C GLY A 114 13.10 4.63 10.34
N ALA A 115 12.44 4.70 9.19
CA ALA A 115 11.21 3.98 8.90
C ALA A 115 11.45 2.46 8.76
N ILE A 116 12.59 2.02 8.20
CA ILE A 116 12.97 0.60 8.20
C ILE A 116 13.09 0.09 9.63
N ILE A 117 13.77 0.85 10.51
CA ILE A 117 13.93 0.49 11.93
C ILE A 117 12.56 0.36 12.59
N THR A 118 11.73 1.39 12.48
CA THR A 118 10.38 1.41 13.08
C THR A 118 9.50 0.26 12.58
N ALA A 119 9.53 -0.04 11.28
CA ALA A 119 8.79 -1.16 10.71
C ALA A 119 9.30 -2.51 11.23
N THR A 120 10.62 -2.65 11.38
CA THR A 120 11.25 -3.88 11.87
C THR A 120 10.92 -4.14 13.34
N GLU A 121 10.99 -3.12 14.19
CA GLU A 121 10.60 -3.20 15.59
C GLU A 121 9.13 -3.54 15.75
N ALA A 122 8.25 -2.86 15.00
CA ALA A 122 6.81 -3.13 15.02
C ALA A 122 6.47 -4.56 14.57
N LYS A 123 7.17 -5.08 13.56
CA LYS A 123 7.03 -6.48 13.11
C LYS A 123 7.43 -7.46 14.22
N ALA A 124 8.60 -7.24 14.84
CA ALA A 124 9.07 -8.10 15.93
C ALA A 124 8.11 -8.06 17.14
N GLU A 125 7.56 -6.88 17.44
CA GLU A 125 6.54 -6.71 18.47
C GLU A 125 5.25 -7.48 18.14
N ALA A 126 4.73 -7.36 16.91
CA ALA A 126 3.56 -8.11 16.47
C ALA A 126 3.75 -9.63 16.58
N LEU A 127 4.92 -10.14 16.17
CA LEU A 127 5.26 -11.56 16.30
C LEU A 127 5.30 -12.01 17.77
N ARG A 128 5.87 -11.18 18.65
CA ARG A 128 5.91 -11.44 20.09
C ARG A 128 4.50 -11.48 20.68
N GLU A 129 3.61 -10.56 20.29
CA GLU A 129 2.21 -10.54 20.75
C GLU A 129 1.43 -11.77 20.29
N LEU A 130 1.76 -12.32 19.12
CA LEU A 130 1.26 -13.61 18.63
C LEU A 130 1.94 -14.83 19.26
N SER A 131 2.74 -14.63 20.31
CA SER A 131 3.52 -15.67 20.98
C SER A 131 4.41 -16.49 20.01
N ARG A 132 4.90 -15.86 18.93
CA ARG A 132 5.86 -16.46 18.00
C ARG A 132 7.27 -16.22 18.56
N PRO A 133 8.09 -17.26 18.81
CA PRO A 133 9.40 -17.11 19.44
C PRO A 133 10.49 -16.67 18.44
N VAL A 134 10.18 -15.71 17.57
CA VAL A 134 11.08 -15.22 16.51
C VAL A 134 10.86 -13.71 16.32
N SER A 135 11.90 -12.99 15.91
CA SER A 135 11.81 -11.56 15.55
C SER A 135 11.53 -11.32 14.07
N GLY A 136 11.48 -12.39 13.27
CA GLY A 136 11.34 -12.36 11.83
C GLY A 136 11.68 -13.70 11.18
N THR A 137 11.88 -13.68 9.87
CA THR A 137 12.41 -14.80 9.07
C THR A 137 13.81 -14.47 8.54
N PRO A 138 14.57 -15.46 8.02
CA PRO A 138 15.90 -15.21 7.45
C PRO A 138 15.92 -14.26 6.25
N THR A 139 14.79 -14.03 5.59
CA THR A 139 14.70 -13.28 4.32
C THR A 139 13.76 -12.08 4.38
N ASP A 140 13.35 -11.64 5.59
CA ASP A 140 12.46 -10.50 5.73
C ASP A 140 13.02 -9.27 5.01
N ALA A 141 12.16 -8.56 4.29
CA ALA A 141 12.58 -7.39 3.52
C ALA A 141 11.60 -6.22 3.65
N VAL A 142 12.15 -5.00 3.67
CA VAL A 142 11.40 -3.76 3.81
C VAL A 142 11.76 -2.82 2.66
N ILE A 143 10.74 -2.25 2.03
CA ILE A 143 10.88 -1.07 1.18
C ILE A 143 10.19 0.08 1.88
N VAL A 144 10.86 1.24 1.96
CA VAL A 144 10.21 2.50 2.35
C VAL A 144 10.38 3.48 1.20
N ALA A 145 9.28 4.08 0.77
CA ALA A 145 9.24 5.01 -0.33
C ALA A 145 8.39 6.23 0.02
N SER A 146 8.77 7.39 -0.50
CA SER A 146 7.97 8.61 -0.37
C SER A 146 7.93 9.39 -1.67
N GLU A 147 6.84 10.11 -1.87
CA GLU A 147 6.65 11.11 -2.91
C GLU A 147 6.21 12.45 -2.28
N GLY A 148 6.27 13.53 -3.04
CA GLY A 148 5.88 14.86 -2.58
C GLY A 148 6.99 15.67 -1.89
N GLU A 149 6.62 16.84 -1.40
CA GLU A 149 7.52 17.77 -0.72
C GLU A 149 8.09 17.16 0.58
N LEU A 150 9.34 17.48 0.92
CA LEU A 150 9.96 17.01 2.15
C LEU A 150 9.27 17.61 3.38
N VAL A 151 8.57 16.75 4.14
CA VAL A 151 7.84 17.13 5.37
C VAL A 151 8.49 16.50 6.60
N HIS A 152 8.98 15.27 6.49
CA HIS A 152 9.38 14.46 7.64
C HIS A 152 10.90 14.26 7.70
N PRO A 153 11.59 14.90 8.67
CA PRO A 153 13.03 14.70 8.87
C PRO A 153 13.39 13.37 9.55
N TYR A 154 12.43 12.77 10.28
CA TYR A 154 12.61 11.53 11.03
C TYR A 154 11.35 10.67 11.02
N ALA A 155 11.51 9.35 11.07
CA ALA A 155 10.40 8.38 11.10
C ALA A 155 10.51 7.38 12.28
N GLY A 156 11.08 7.80 13.41
CA GLY A 156 11.09 6.98 14.64
C GLY A 156 9.70 6.84 15.26
N PRO A 157 9.47 5.87 16.17
CA PRO A 157 8.13 5.44 16.60
C PRO A 157 7.26 6.52 17.28
N LEU A 158 7.88 7.62 17.72
CA LEU A 158 7.19 8.77 18.34
C LEU A 158 6.93 9.93 17.36
N THR A 159 7.46 9.90 16.15
CA THR A 159 7.20 10.92 15.12
C THR A 159 5.89 10.64 14.41
N GLU A 160 5.35 11.63 13.68
CA GLU A 160 4.08 11.45 12.97
C GLU A 160 4.17 10.33 11.92
N ALA A 161 5.21 10.29 11.09
CA ALA A 161 5.41 9.18 10.16
C ALA A 161 5.58 7.84 10.89
N GLY A 162 6.43 7.79 11.92
CA GLY A 162 6.73 6.54 12.62
C GLY A 162 5.55 5.95 13.40
N LYS A 163 4.71 6.78 14.04
CA LYS A 163 3.48 6.31 14.72
C LYS A 163 2.55 5.58 13.75
N ARG A 164 2.38 6.11 12.53
CA ARG A 164 1.51 5.54 11.50
C ARG A 164 2.07 4.25 10.92
N ILE A 165 3.37 4.24 10.64
CA ILE A 165 4.09 3.04 10.20
C ILE A 165 3.95 1.95 11.25
N ARG A 166 4.27 2.25 12.52
CA ARG A 166 4.17 1.30 13.62
C ARG A 166 2.75 0.75 13.77
N ALA A 167 1.74 1.61 13.76
CA ALA A 167 0.34 1.19 13.88
C ALA A 167 -0.11 0.29 12.71
N ALA A 168 0.30 0.62 11.48
CA ALA A 168 -0.01 -0.18 10.30
C ALA A 168 0.68 -1.55 10.33
N VAL A 169 1.95 -1.61 10.75
CA VAL A 169 2.67 -2.88 10.84
C VAL A 169 2.14 -3.76 11.96
N LEU A 170 1.86 -3.20 13.14
CA LEU A 170 1.29 -3.95 14.28
C LEU A 170 -0.08 -4.56 13.95
N ALA A 171 -0.92 -3.85 13.20
CA ALA A 171 -2.20 -4.40 12.76
C ALA A 171 -2.05 -5.37 11.59
N GLY A 172 -1.19 -5.07 10.63
CA GLY A 172 -1.13 -5.81 9.37
C GLY A 172 -0.37 -7.12 9.41
N VAL A 173 0.70 -7.23 10.22
CA VAL A 173 1.47 -8.47 10.34
C VAL A 173 0.61 -9.62 10.88
N PRO A 174 -0.15 -9.45 11.98
CA PRO A 174 -1.06 -10.49 12.46
C PRO A 174 -2.13 -10.87 11.44
N GLU A 175 -2.75 -9.87 10.80
CA GLU A 175 -3.78 -10.12 9.78
C GLU A 175 -3.24 -10.92 8.58
N ALA A 176 -2.02 -10.61 8.13
CA ALA A 176 -1.38 -11.33 7.03
C ALA A 176 -1.01 -12.77 7.44
N LEU A 177 -0.50 -12.97 8.66
CA LEU A 177 -0.17 -14.31 9.19
C LEU A 177 -1.41 -15.18 9.38
N HIS A 178 -2.47 -14.65 10.01
CA HIS A 178 -3.72 -15.39 10.17
C HIS A 178 -4.32 -15.82 8.83
N ARG A 179 -4.19 -15.00 7.78
CA ARG A 179 -4.61 -15.37 6.43
C ARG A 179 -3.76 -16.48 5.83
N PHE A 180 -2.45 -16.36 5.99
CA PHE A 180 -1.50 -17.35 5.50
C PHE A 180 -1.63 -18.71 6.20
N GLU A 181 -1.92 -18.71 7.50
CA GLU A 181 -2.13 -19.90 8.33
C GLU A 181 -3.54 -20.49 8.17
N GLY A 182 -4.43 -19.84 7.42
CA GLY A 182 -5.79 -20.30 7.15
C GLY A 182 -6.81 -19.98 8.24
N ALA A 183 -6.44 -19.22 9.29
CA ALA A 183 -7.35 -18.75 10.32
C ALA A 183 -8.36 -17.71 9.78
N VAL A 184 -7.99 -16.95 8.75
CA VAL A 184 -8.88 -16.03 8.03
C VAL A 184 -8.83 -16.36 6.54
N THR A 185 -9.98 -16.67 5.94
CA THR A 185 -10.05 -17.02 4.50
C THR A 185 -10.57 -15.85 3.67
N ARG A 186 -9.79 -15.47 2.66
CA ARG A 186 -10.14 -14.48 1.64
C ARG A 186 -9.67 -14.97 0.26
N ASP A 187 -10.43 -14.64 -0.78
CA ASP A 187 -10.09 -14.98 -2.17
C ASP A 187 -9.23 -13.91 -2.86
N ALA A 188 -9.04 -12.78 -2.20
CA ALA A 188 -8.33 -11.60 -2.70
C ALA A 188 -7.65 -10.88 -1.51
N PRO A 189 -6.69 -9.95 -1.76
CA PRO A 189 -6.12 -9.12 -0.71
C PRO A 189 -7.17 -8.42 0.13
N SER A 190 -6.80 -8.15 1.37
CA SER A 190 -7.59 -7.33 2.29
C SER A 190 -7.03 -5.91 2.33
N TYR A 191 -7.94 -4.95 2.32
CA TYR A 191 -7.62 -3.54 2.44
C TYR A 191 -8.19 -3.01 3.75
N PHE A 192 -7.38 -2.33 4.56
CA PHE A 192 -7.74 -1.81 5.87
C PHE A 192 -7.48 -0.32 5.93
N ILE A 193 -8.38 0.39 6.60
CA ILE A 193 -8.21 1.81 6.89
C ILE A 193 -8.30 2.08 8.36
N PHE A 194 -7.43 2.98 8.79
CA PHE A 194 -7.50 3.56 10.11
C PHE A 194 -8.62 4.59 10.16
N SER A 195 -9.67 4.27 10.91
CA SER A 195 -10.81 5.14 11.19
C SER A 195 -10.65 5.80 12.55
N ARG A 196 -11.08 7.06 12.63
CA ARG A 196 -11.25 7.82 13.89
C ARG A 196 -12.71 7.99 14.26
N TYR A 197 -13.63 7.58 13.37
CA TYR A 197 -15.06 7.67 13.59
C TYR A 197 -15.47 6.62 14.63
N GLY A 198 -16.06 7.02 15.75
CA GLY A 198 -16.38 6.09 16.84
C GLY A 198 -15.16 5.63 17.65
N GLY A 199 -14.03 6.31 17.53
CA GLY A 199 -12.76 5.98 18.17
C GLY A 199 -11.71 5.45 17.19
N ASP A 200 -10.47 5.40 17.65
CA ASP A 200 -9.31 4.97 16.86
C ASP A 200 -9.33 3.45 16.65
N HIS A 201 -9.55 2.99 15.42
CA HIS A 201 -9.56 1.56 15.09
C HIS A 201 -9.31 1.29 13.60
N TRP A 202 -8.96 0.05 13.27
CA TRP A 202 -8.86 -0.42 11.88
C TRP A 202 -10.19 -0.99 11.40
N ILE A 203 -10.56 -0.67 10.15
CA ILE A 203 -11.72 -1.23 9.46
C ILE A 203 -11.23 -1.96 8.21
N GLU A 204 -11.53 -3.26 8.09
CA GLU A 204 -11.38 -3.98 6.83
C GLU A 204 -12.47 -3.50 5.85
N TRP A 205 -12.05 -3.07 4.66
CA TRP A 205 -12.98 -2.76 3.59
C TRP A 205 -13.52 -4.03 2.97
N ILE A 206 -14.84 -4.21 3.07
CA ILE A 206 -15.57 -5.32 2.46
C ILE A 206 -16.60 -4.71 1.51
N ALA A 207 -16.48 -5.04 0.23
CA ALA A 207 -17.38 -4.52 -0.80
C ALA A 207 -18.84 -4.97 -0.59
N ARG A 208 -19.02 -6.21 -0.10
CA ARG A 208 -20.33 -6.78 0.23
C ARG A 208 -20.74 -6.28 1.62
N ASP A 209 -22.00 -5.90 1.78
CA ASP A 209 -22.58 -5.45 3.04
C ASP A 209 -21.96 -4.18 3.62
N CYS A 210 -21.41 -3.31 2.77
CA CYS A 210 -20.96 -1.99 3.20
C CYS A 210 -22.14 -1.21 3.81
N PRO A 211 -22.08 -0.82 5.09
CA PRO A 211 -23.19 -0.13 5.76
C PRO A 211 -23.47 1.25 5.17
N TYR A 212 -22.51 1.77 4.39
CA TYR A 212 -22.62 3.04 3.70
C TYR A 212 -23.14 2.89 2.27
N TYR A 213 -23.47 1.69 1.78
CA TYR A 213 -23.94 1.53 0.41
C TYR A 213 -25.41 1.93 0.25
N PRO A 214 -25.77 2.72 -0.79
CA PRO A 214 -24.86 3.47 -1.66
C PRO A 214 -24.35 4.74 -0.95
N CYS A 215 -23.06 5.05 -1.08
CA CYS A 215 -22.52 6.25 -0.42
C CYS A 215 -22.72 7.52 -1.28
N HIS A 216 -22.96 7.37 -2.58
CA HIS A 216 -23.22 8.46 -3.52
C HIS A 216 -24.51 8.24 -4.34
N PHE A 217 -24.67 7.07 -4.98
CA PHE A 217 -25.82 6.77 -5.84
C PHE A 217 -26.04 5.26 -6.05
N ALA A 218 -27.28 4.86 -6.35
CA ALA A 218 -27.61 3.46 -6.63
C ALA A 218 -26.88 2.95 -7.89
N GLY A 219 -26.31 1.73 -7.81
CA GLY A 219 -25.55 1.15 -8.92
C GLY A 219 -24.10 1.64 -9.03
N GLN A 220 -23.61 2.43 -8.08
CA GLN A 220 -22.21 2.81 -8.01
C GLN A 220 -21.26 1.60 -7.91
N ARG A 221 -20.06 1.75 -8.47
CA ARG A 221 -18.92 0.87 -8.18
C ARG A 221 -18.25 1.28 -6.88
N CYS A 222 -17.82 0.29 -6.09
CA CYS A 222 -17.15 0.52 -4.82
C CYS A 222 -15.71 -0.02 -4.81
N ASP A 223 -15.20 -0.57 -5.91
CA ASP A 223 -13.85 -1.15 -6.02
C ASP A 223 -12.74 -0.19 -5.61
N PHE A 224 -13.01 1.11 -5.79
CA PHE A 224 -12.14 2.21 -5.40
C PHE A 224 -12.83 3.16 -4.41
N CYS A 225 -13.67 2.62 -3.52
CA CYS A 225 -14.29 3.35 -2.41
C CYS A 225 -13.23 4.14 -1.62
N TYR A 226 -12.03 3.58 -1.56
CA TYR A 226 -10.82 4.30 -1.17
C TYR A 226 -10.01 4.64 -2.41
N CYS A 227 -10.06 5.92 -2.75
CA CYS A 227 -9.54 6.43 -4.01
C CYS A 227 -8.01 6.27 -4.07
N PRO A 228 -7.44 5.61 -5.11
CA PRO A 228 -5.99 5.51 -5.30
C PRO A 228 -5.34 6.87 -5.63
N PHE A 229 -6.12 7.91 -5.88
CA PHE A 229 -5.59 9.25 -6.05
C PHE A 229 -5.65 10.08 -4.76
N TYR A 230 -6.15 9.54 -3.64
CA TYR A 230 -6.26 10.31 -2.41
C TYR A 230 -4.88 10.58 -1.75
N PRO A 231 -4.61 11.80 -1.26
CA PRO A 231 -5.33 13.04 -1.57
C PRO A 231 -4.95 13.54 -2.98
N CYS A 232 -5.93 13.87 -3.81
CA CYS A 232 -5.62 14.24 -5.20
C CYS A 232 -5.35 15.73 -5.40
N GLY A 233 -5.79 16.57 -4.46
CA GLY A 233 -5.66 18.03 -4.52
C GLY A 233 -6.43 18.70 -5.66
N ASP A 234 -7.21 17.95 -6.44
CA ASP A 234 -7.96 18.46 -7.58
C ASP A 234 -9.24 19.15 -7.12
N LEU A 235 -9.25 20.48 -7.13
CA LEU A 235 -10.37 21.31 -6.64
C LEU A 235 -11.69 21.10 -7.39
N SER A 236 -11.69 20.42 -8.54
CA SER A 236 -12.93 20.02 -9.22
C SER A 236 -13.55 18.73 -8.67
N LEU A 237 -12.84 18.02 -7.79
CA LEU A 237 -13.24 16.74 -7.20
C LEU A 237 -13.30 16.78 -5.66
N GLY A 238 -12.93 17.90 -5.05
CA GLY A 238 -12.89 18.02 -3.59
C GLY A 238 -12.37 19.38 -3.13
N GLN A 239 -12.11 19.48 -1.84
CA GLN A 239 -11.65 20.72 -1.20
C GLN A 239 -10.75 20.42 0.01
N TRP A 240 -9.84 21.33 0.32
CA TRP A 240 -9.08 21.28 1.58
C TRP A 240 -9.91 21.86 2.71
N VAL A 241 -10.08 21.11 3.80
CA VAL A 241 -10.79 21.55 5.02
C VAL A 241 -9.84 21.61 6.20
N ALA A 242 -10.08 22.52 7.15
CA ALA A 242 -9.30 22.56 8.38
C ALA A 242 -9.49 21.26 9.17
N SER A 243 -8.39 20.66 9.61
CA SER A 243 -8.44 19.47 10.47
C SER A 243 -8.86 19.89 11.87
N SER A 244 -9.91 19.27 12.42
CA SER A 244 -10.30 19.46 13.82
C SER A 244 -9.33 18.80 14.80
N SER A 245 -8.45 17.92 14.33
CA SER A 245 -7.54 17.11 15.15
C SER A 245 -6.05 17.34 14.86
N ARG A 246 -5.69 18.28 13.96
CA ARG A 246 -4.30 18.70 13.68
C ARG A 246 -4.22 20.20 13.42
N ASN A 247 -3.04 20.77 13.68
CA ASN A 247 -2.60 21.98 12.96
C ASN A 247 -2.35 21.60 11.49
N GLY A 248 -3.36 21.75 10.62
CA GLY A 248 -3.23 21.49 9.18
C GLY A 248 -4.57 21.34 8.46
N SER A 249 -4.52 21.24 7.13
CA SER A 249 -5.68 20.92 6.28
C SER A 249 -5.74 19.44 5.91
N VAL A 250 -6.94 18.91 5.70
CA VAL A 250 -7.21 17.55 5.21
C VAL A 250 -7.99 17.65 3.91
N TRP A 251 -7.69 16.76 2.96
CA TRP A 251 -8.41 16.70 1.69
C TRP A 251 -9.78 16.06 1.89
N ASN A 252 -10.85 16.78 1.57
CA ASN A 252 -12.22 16.28 1.59
C ASN A 252 -12.71 16.09 0.15
N CYS A 253 -12.82 14.83 -0.27
CA CYS A 253 -13.40 14.43 -1.56
C CYS A 253 -14.72 13.65 -1.38
N ALA A 254 -15.45 13.84 -0.27
CA ALA A 254 -16.67 13.10 0.01
C ALA A 254 -17.76 13.26 -1.07
N GLY A 255 -17.75 14.36 -1.82
CA GLY A 255 -18.67 14.58 -2.96
C GLY A 255 -18.20 14.01 -4.30
N CYS A 256 -17.04 13.34 -4.38
CA CYS A 256 -16.47 12.88 -5.65
C CYS A 256 -17.14 11.58 -6.14
N THR A 257 -17.75 11.63 -7.33
CA THR A 257 -18.34 10.45 -8.00
C THR A 257 -17.42 9.75 -8.99
N LEU A 258 -16.24 10.32 -9.30
CA LEU A 258 -15.44 9.92 -10.46
C LEU A 258 -15.15 8.41 -10.53
N LEU A 259 -14.74 7.80 -9.42
CA LEU A 259 -14.43 6.36 -9.36
C LEU A 259 -15.62 5.49 -8.93
N HIS A 260 -16.76 6.11 -8.63
CA HIS A 260 -18.02 5.43 -8.38
C HIS A 260 -18.79 5.16 -9.67
N GLU A 261 -18.47 5.89 -10.76
CA GLU A 261 -19.01 5.69 -12.09
C GLU A 261 -18.48 4.38 -12.72
N PRO A 262 -19.36 3.42 -13.08
CA PRO A 262 -18.93 2.09 -13.54
C PRO A 262 -17.95 2.10 -14.70
N GLU A 263 -18.21 2.91 -15.73
CA GLU A 263 -17.34 2.98 -16.90
C GLU A 263 -15.94 3.50 -16.59
N ILE A 264 -15.81 4.39 -15.59
CA ILE A 264 -14.53 4.96 -15.16
C ILE A 264 -13.79 3.97 -14.27
N ALA A 265 -14.49 3.33 -13.33
CA ALA A 265 -13.94 2.29 -12.48
C ALA A 265 -13.40 1.11 -13.30
N ASP A 266 -14.20 0.58 -14.23
CA ASP A 266 -13.79 -0.52 -15.11
C ASP A 266 -12.62 -0.15 -16.03
N TYR A 267 -12.49 1.14 -16.38
CA TYR A 267 -11.36 1.62 -17.14
C TYR A 267 -10.09 1.71 -16.32
N LEU A 268 -10.16 2.26 -15.10
CA LEU A 268 -9.02 2.31 -14.20
C LEU A 268 -8.55 0.90 -13.82
N ALA A 269 -9.49 -0.04 -13.60
CA ALA A 269 -9.15 -1.44 -13.33
C ALA A 269 -8.36 -2.09 -14.47
N ARG A 270 -8.68 -1.74 -15.74
CA ARG A 270 -7.94 -2.21 -16.93
C ARG A 270 -6.66 -1.43 -17.21
N ASN A 271 -6.62 -0.16 -16.80
CA ASN A 271 -5.53 0.78 -17.07
C ASN A 271 -5.07 1.41 -15.76
N PRO A 272 -4.41 0.65 -14.87
CA PRO A 272 -4.06 1.12 -13.53
C PRO A 272 -3.07 2.31 -13.54
N ASP A 273 -2.33 2.49 -14.63
CA ASP A 273 -1.43 3.62 -14.86
C ASP A 273 -2.13 4.88 -15.44
N ALA A 274 -3.45 4.84 -15.69
CA ALA A 274 -4.20 6.00 -16.17
C ALA A 274 -4.12 7.16 -15.16
N PRO A 275 -3.61 8.35 -15.55
CA PRO A 275 -3.54 9.51 -14.67
C PRO A 275 -4.93 10.10 -14.43
N LEU A 276 -5.09 10.82 -13.32
CA LEU A 276 -6.36 11.44 -12.95
C LEU A 276 -6.96 12.32 -14.07
N ARG A 277 -6.11 13.04 -14.82
CA ARG A 277 -6.54 13.86 -15.97
C ARG A 277 -7.27 13.04 -17.03
N GLU A 278 -6.80 11.82 -17.30
CA GLU A 278 -7.33 10.96 -18.35
C GLU A 278 -8.70 10.41 -17.93
N LEU A 279 -8.86 10.02 -16.66
CA LEU A 279 -10.15 9.61 -16.11
C LEU A 279 -11.18 10.76 -16.20
N LYS A 280 -10.76 11.99 -15.88
CA LYS A 280 -11.62 13.18 -15.99
C LYS A 280 -12.01 13.48 -17.44
N GLU A 281 -11.09 13.36 -18.38
CA GLU A 281 -11.37 13.54 -19.81
C GLU A 281 -12.34 12.49 -20.33
N ARG A 282 -12.16 11.23 -19.91
CA ARG A 282 -13.04 10.13 -20.31
C ARG A 282 -14.45 10.31 -19.77
N ARG A 283 -14.62 10.75 -18.52
CA ARG A 283 -15.93 11.10 -17.96
C ARG A 283 -16.66 12.16 -18.78
N LYS A 284 -15.95 13.19 -19.24
CA LYS A 284 -16.54 14.25 -20.08
C LYS A 284 -17.05 13.71 -21.42
N ARG A 285 -16.37 12.72 -22.00
CA ARG A 285 -16.76 12.11 -23.28
C ARG A 285 -17.98 11.18 -23.17
N GLY A 286 -18.19 10.54 -22.02
CA GLY A 286 -19.36 9.66 -21.79
C GLY A 286 -20.64 10.40 -21.34
N THR A 287 -20.53 11.68 -21.01
CA THR A 287 -21.67 12.57 -20.65
C THR A 287 -22.12 13.47 -21.82
N SER A 288 -21.55 13.26 -23.01
CA SER A 288 -21.91 13.92 -24.28
C SER A 288 -22.79 13.00 -25.11
#